data_AF-A0A967WM00-F1
#
_entry.id   AF-A0A967WM00-F1
#
_cell.length_a   1.000
_cell.length_b   1.000
_cell.length_c   1.000
_cell.angle_alpha   90.00
_cell.angle_beta   90.00
_cell.angle_gamma   90.00
#
_symmetry.space_group_name_H-M   'P 1'
#
loop_
_entity.id
_entity.type
_entity.pdbx_description
1 polymer ?
#
loop_
_entity_poly.entity_id
_entity_poly.type
_entity_poly.pdbx_seq_one_letter_code
_entity_poly.pdbx_strand_id
1 'polypeptide(L)' 'QVMHYGKPGTGLELKEGMTFTIEPMINQGKYQTKLLPDGWTVVTKDHKLS' A
#
# COMPACT_ATOMS: atom_id res chain seq x y z
N GLN A 1 1.43 -1.94 -10.17
CA GLN A 1 1.17 -1.95 -8.71
C GLN A 1 -0.29 -2.28 -8.49
N VAL A 2 -0.62 -3.21 -7.59
CA VAL A 2 -1.99 -3.45 -7.13
C VAL A 2 -2.24 -2.47 -5.98
N MET A 3 -3.10 -1.48 -6.20
CA MET A 3 -3.35 -0.44 -5.21
C MET A 3 -4.36 -0.95 -4.17
N HIS A 4 -4.02 -0.78 -2.89
CA HIS A 4 -4.89 -1.19 -1.78
C HIS A 4 -5.88 -0.08 -1.35
N TYR A 5 -6.05 0.94 -2.19
CA TYR A 5 -7.03 2.02 -2.03
C TYR A 5 -7.64 2.35 -3.39
N GLY A 6 -8.85 2.88 -3.41
CA GLY A 6 -9.54 3.22 -4.64
C GLY A 6 -11.05 3.32 -4.45
N LYS A 7 -11.77 3.28 -5.57
CA LYS A 7 -13.25 3.25 -5.59
C LYS A 7 -13.71 1.84 -5.99
N PRO A 8 -14.77 1.30 -5.35
CA PRO A 8 -15.38 0.04 -5.79
C PRO A 8 -15.73 0.06 -7.28
N GLY A 9 -15.51 -1.05 -7.99
CA GLY A 9 -15.77 -1.16 -9.43
C GLY A 9 -14.73 -0.48 -10.34
N THR A 10 -13.59 -0.04 -9.79
CA THR A 10 -12.46 0.50 -10.58
C THR A 10 -11.25 -0.41 -10.46
N GLY A 11 -10.35 -0.36 -11.45
CA GLY A 11 -9.10 -1.11 -11.44
C GLY A 11 -8.99 -2.11 -12.58
N LEU A 12 -8.03 -3.02 -12.45
CA LEU A 12 -7.75 -4.07 -13.43
C LEU A 12 -8.80 -5.19 -13.31
N GLU A 13 -9.30 -5.64 -14.46
CA GLU A 13 -10.09 -6.88 -14.54
C GLU A 13 -9.16 -8.09 -14.48
N LEU A 14 -9.45 -9.03 -13.56
CA LEU A 14 -8.66 -10.25 -13.41
C LEU A 14 -8.93 -11.20 -14.57
N LYS A 15 -7.85 -11.78 -15.12
CA LYS A 15 -7.90 -12.74 -16.22
C LYS A 15 -7.21 -14.03 -15.81
N GLU A 16 -7.61 -15.12 -16.44
CA GLU A 16 -7.03 -16.44 -16.21
C GLU A 16 -5.50 -16.43 -16.40
N GLY A 17 -4.78 -17.18 -15.56
CA GLY A 17 -3.32 -17.28 -15.57
C GLY A 17 -2.59 -16.14 -14.84
N MET A 18 -3.30 -15.11 -14.37
CA MET A 18 -2.70 -14.07 -13.54
C MET A 18 -2.33 -14.59 -12.14
N THR A 19 -1.16 -14.19 -11.66
CA THR A 19 -0.73 -14.39 -10.27
C THR A 19 -0.24 -13.06 -9.72
N PHE A 20 -0.77 -12.64 -8.57
CA PHE A 20 -0.44 -11.38 -7.91
C PHE A 20 -0.60 -11.51 -6.39
N THR A 21 -0.04 -10.57 -5.64
CA THR A 21 -0.18 -10.49 -4.18
C THR A 21 -1.20 -9.44 -3.78
N ILE A 22 -1.83 -9.67 -2.63
CA ILE A 22 -2.63 -8.68 -1.91
C ILE A 22 -1.95 -8.49 -0.57
N GLU A 23 -1.35 -7.32 -0.37
CA GLU A 23 -0.49 -7.02 0.78
C GLU A 23 -0.75 -5.59 1.31
N PRO A 24 -1.97 -5.32 1.82
CA PRO A 24 -2.33 -4.01 2.31
C PRO A 24 -1.53 -3.64 3.58
N MET A 25 -1.12 -2.37 3.65
CA MET A 25 -0.51 -1.75 4.83
C MET A 25 -1.48 -0.69 5.33
N ILE A 26 -1.89 -0.75 6.60
CA ILE A 26 -2.98 0.07 7.14
C ILE A 26 -2.45 0.94 8.28
N ASN A 27 -2.34 2.25 8.04
CA ASN A 27 -1.88 3.18 9.06
C ASN A 27 -3.00 3.52 10.03
N GLN A 28 -2.71 3.50 11.35
CA GLN A 28 -3.61 4.01 12.39
C GLN A 28 -3.89 5.51 12.22
N GLY A 29 -2.89 6.24 11.71
CA GLY A 29 -2.93 7.68 11.49
C GLY A 29 -3.20 8.05 10.04
N LYS A 30 -2.34 8.91 9.49
CA LYS A 30 -2.47 9.38 8.10
C LYS A 30 -1.77 8.44 7.12
N TYR A 31 -2.18 8.48 5.86
CA TYR A 31 -1.65 7.61 4.81
C TYR A 31 -0.22 7.97 4.35
N GLN A 32 0.28 9.18 4.66
CA GLN A 32 1.59 9.59 4.17
C GLN A 32 2.72 8.80 4.84
N THR A 33 3.71 8.39 4.06
CA THR A 33 4.90 7.66 4.52
C THR A 33 6.20 8.40 4.21
N LYS A 34 7.31 7.98 4.83
CA LYS A 34 8.66 8.50 4.60
C LYS A 34 9.64 7.34 4.50
N LEU A 35 10.47 7.35 3.46
CA LEU A 35 11.65 6.48 3.35
C LEU A 35 12.78 7.05 4.22
N LEU A 36 13.38 6.20 5.05
CA LEU A 36 14.50 6.58 5.89
C LEU A 36 15.82 6.64 5.07
N PRO A 37 16.87 7.28 5.61
CA PRO A 37 18.16 7.40 4.92
C PRO A 37 18.87 6.07 4.62
N ASP A 38 18.43 4.97 5.25
CA ASP A 38 18.92 3.62 4.96
C ASP A 38 18.47 3.10 3.57
N GLY A 39 17.53 3.79 2.91
CA GLY A 39 17.05 3.43 1.59
C GLY A 39 16.05 2.26 1.56
N TRP A 40 15.65 1.74 2.72
CA TRP A 40 14.78 0.56 2.82
C TRP A 40 13.60 0.76 3.76
N THR A 41 13.84 1.32 4.93
CA THR A 41 12.81 1.39 5.97
C THR A 41 11.80 2.46 5.63
N VAL A 42 10.53 2.08 5.55
CA VAL A 42 9.41 3.00 5.35
C VAL A 42 8.63 3.13 6.65
N VAL A 43 8.46 4.36 7.13
CA VAL A 43 7.69 4.68 8.34
C VAL A 43 6.52 5.61 8.01
N THR A 44 5.50 5.62 8.87
CA THR A 44 4.41 6.61 8.79
C THR A 44 4.96 8.01 9.07
N LYS A 45 4.51 9.03 8.33
CA LYS A 45 5.00 10.42 8.55
C LYS A 45 4.60 10.98 9.91
N ASP A 46 3.52 10.47 10.50
CA ASP A 46 3.06 10.84 11.83
C ASP A 46 3.57 9.90 12.95
N HIS A 47 4.41 8.93 12.61
CA HIS A 47 5.05 7.98 13.53
C HIS A 47 4.08 7.15 14.39
N LYS A 48 2.81 7.02 13.97
CA LYS A 48 1.84 6.08 14.56
C LYS A 48 2.00 4.68 13.98
N LEU A 49 1.33 3.71 14.61
CA LEU A 49 1.34 2.31 14.17
C LEU A 49 0.81 2.17 12.74
N SER A 50 1.38 1.19 12.02
CA SER A 50 1.01 0.69 10.70
C SER A 50 0.92 -0.83 10.79
#